data_AF-A0A193FTD0-F1
#
_entry.id   AF-A0A193FTD0-F1
#
_cell.length_a   1.000
_cell.length_b   1.000
_cell.length_c   1.000
_cell.angle_alpha   90.00
_cell.angle_beta   90.00
_cell.angle_gamma   90.00
#
_symmetry.space_group_name_H-M   'P 1'
#
loop_
_entity.id
_entity.type
_entity.pdbx_description
1 polymer ?
#
loop_
_entity_poly.entity_id
_entity_poly.type
_entity_poly.pdbx_seq_one_letter_code
_entity_poly.pdbx_strand_id
1 'polypeptide(L)' 'MNEIEFASGQTHKIKGGRGKQPVEAVIINVLKRGRGHTVAYRVGNKERQASAGSFRSKLVS' A
#
# COMPACT_ATOMS: atom_id res chain seq x y z
N MET A 1 12.62 15.22 -6.02
CA MET A 1 11.28 14.62 -5.85
C MET A 1 11.46 13.41 -4.95
N ASN A 2 10.93 13.43 -3.72
CA ASN A 2 11.03 12.27 -2.84
C ASN A 2 10.03 11.22 -3.33
N GLU A 3 10.51 10.25 -4.12
CA GLU A 3 9.75 9.04 -4.40
C GLU A 3 9.57 8.28 -3.08
N ILE A 4 8.31 8.03 -2.72
CA ILE A 4 8.03 7.05 -1.67
C ILE A 4 8.38 5.71 -2.28
N GLU A 5 9.59 5.22 -1.99
CA GLU A 5 10.03 3.88 -2.37
C GLU A 5 9.22 2.87 -1.57
N PHE A 6 8.21 2.30 -2.20
CA PHE A 6 7.52 1.14 -1.68
C PHE A 6 8.45 -0.07 -1.83
N ALA A 7 8.94 -0.61 -0.71
CA ALA A 7 9.75 -1.82 -0.70
C ALA A 7 8.96 -3.02 -0.16
N SER A 8 9.24 -4.21 -0.68
CA SER A 8 8.69 -5.45 -0.12
C SER A 8 9.17 -5.65 1.33
N GLY A 9 8.27 -6.10 2.19
CA GLY A 9 8.52 -6.28 3.62
C GLY A 9 8.26 -5.05 4.49
N GLN A 10 8.01 -3.87 3.90
CA GLN A 10 7.64 -2.68 4.67
C GLN A 10 6.20 -2.75 5.17
N THR A 11 5.98 -2.36 6.43
CA THR A 11 4.66 -2.22 7.03
C THR A 11 4.28 -0.75 7.09
N HIS A 12 3.12 -0.40 6.55
CA HIS A 12 2.53 0.94 6.62
C HIS A 12 1.15 0.90 7.25
N LYS A 13 0.73 1.99 7.91
CA LYS A 13 -0.66 2.16 8.34
C LYS A 13 -1.47 2.77 7.20
N ILE A 14 -2.55 2.10 6.81
CA ILE A 14 -3.51 2.61 5.83
C ILE A 14 -4.86 2.90 6.49
N LYS A 15 -5.60 3.86 5.94
CA LYS A 15 -6.97 4.17 6.34
C LYS A 15 -7.81 2.90 6.30
N GLY A 16 -8.49 2.60 7.40
CA GLY A 16 -9.51 1.57 7.46
C GLY A 16 -10.68 1.91 6.52
N GLY A 17 -11.61 0.97 6.35
CA GLY A 17 -12.89 1.26 5.71
C GLY A 17 -13.62 2.43 6.41
N ARG A 18 -14.66 2.99 5.78
CA ARG A 18 -15.38 4.19 6.28
C ARG A 18 -15.72 4.06 7.78
N GLY A 19 -15.18 4.95 8.61
CA GLY A 19 -15.37 4.97 10.06
C GLY A 19 -14.54 3.96 10.87
N LYS A 20 -13.67 3.17 10.24
CA LYS A 20 -12.80 2.19 10.90
C LYS A 20 -11.42 2.77 11.17
N GLN A 21 -10.82 2.30 12.26
CA GLN A 21 -9.45 2.64 12.62
C GLN A 21 -8.47 2.27 11.49
N PRO A 22 -7.33 2.98 11.38
CA PRO A 22 -6.22 2.58 10.53
C PRO A 22 -5.82 1.13 10.76
N VAL A 23 -5.45 0.44 9.69
CA VAL A 23 -5.01 -0.94 9.71
C VAL A 23 -3.61 -1.05 9.14
N GLU A 24 -2.86 -2.03 9.62
CA GLU A 24 -1.52 -2.31 9.12
C GLU A 24 -1.59 -3.02 7.77
N ALA A 25 -0.85 -2.48 6.82
CA ALA A 25 -0.65 -3.00 5.47
C ALA A 25 0.82 -3.35 5.29
N VAL A 26 1.10 -4.64 5.12
CA VAL A 26 2.45 -5.15 4.84
C VAL A 26 2.61 -5.24 3.33
N ILE A 27 3.58 -4.55 2.75
CA ILE A 27 3.89 -4.65 1.33
C ILE A 27 4.50 -6.01 1.07
N ILE A 28 3.85 -6.82 0.26
CA ILE A 28 4.33 -8.14 -0.14
C ILE A 28 5.26 -7.98 -1.34
N ASN A 29 4.83 -7.19 -2.34
CA ASN A 29 5.56 -7.05 -3.59
C ASN A 29 5.20 -5.73 -4.29
N VAL A 30 6.11 -5.21 -5.10
CA VAL A 30 5.88 -4.03 -5.93
C VAL A 30 6.21 -4.38 -7.37
N LEU A 31 5.17 -4.42 -8.20
CA LEU A 31 5.24 -4.83 -9.59
C LEU A 31 5.29 -3.59 -10.49
N LYS A 32 6.30 -3.48 -11.35
CA LYS A 32 6.35 -2.44 -12.38
C LYS A 32 5.36 -2.77 -13.51
N ARG A 33 4.48 -1.83 -13.85
CA ARG A 33 3.47 -1.95 -14.91
C ARG A 33 3.58 -0.77 -15.87
N GLY A 34 4.30 -0.95 -16.97
CA GLY A 34 4.53 0.11 -17.96
C GLY A 34 5.18 1.35 -17.33
N ARG A 35 4.46 2.48 -17.33
CA ARG A 35 4.90 3.75 -16.71
C ARG A 35 4.58 3.87 -15.21
N GLY A 36 3.92 2.89 -14.60
CA GLY A 36 3.50 2.93 -13.19
C GLY A 36 3.96 1.73 -12.37
N HIS A 37 3.60 1.75 -11.09
CA HIS A 37 3.84 0.65 -10.15
C HIS A 37 2.54 0.18 -9.52
N THR A 38 2.40 -1.13 -9.32
CA THR A 38 1.33 -1.76 -8.57
C THR A 38 1.91 -2.34 -7.29
N VAL A 39 1.37 -1.92 -6.16
CA VAL A 39 1.75 -2.39 -4.82
C VAL A 39 0.81 -3.52 -4.43
N ALA A 40 1.36 -4.71 -4.23
CA ALA A 40 0.69 -5.83 -3.59
C ALA A 40 0.97 -5.77 -2.08
N TYR A 41 -0.08 -5.75 -1.27
CA TYR A 41 0.01 -5.60 0.18
C TYR A 41 -1.01 -6.48 0.90
N ARG A 42 -0.66 -6.92 2.10
CA ARG A 42 -1.50 -7.71 2.99
C ARG A 42 -2.07 -6.84 4.10
N VAL A 43 -3.36 -6.96 4.36
CA VAL A 43 -4.05 -6.33 5.50
C VAL A 43 -4.70 -7.43 6.32
N GLY A 44 -4.20 -7.66 7.54
CA GLY A 44 -4.57 -8.82 8.33
C GLY A 44 -4.34 -10.12 7.55
N ASN A 45 -5.40 -10.88 7.28
CA ASN A 45 -5.33 -12.14 6.53
C ASN A 45 -5.76 -12.02 5.06
N LYS A 46 -5.86 -10.80 4.51
CA LYS A 46 -6.29 -10.56 3.12
C LYS A 46 -5.21 -9.87 2.32
N GLU A 47 -4.88 -10.44 1.17
CA GLU A 47 -4.00 -9.81 0.20
C GLU A 47 -4.81 -8.89 -0.72
N ARG A 48 -4.23 -7.75 -1.06
CA ARG A 48 -4.81 -6.70 -1.89
C ARG A 48 -3.74 -6.20 -2.85
N GLN A 49 -4.18 -5.66 -3.97
CA GLN A 49 -3.32 -4.97 -4.92
C GLN A 49 -3.93 -3.61 -5.25
N ALA A 50 -3.09 -2.59 -5.31
CA ALA A 50 -3.49 -1.25 -5.74
C ALA A 50 -2.35 -0.59 -6.52
N SER A 51 -2.66 0.37 -7.39
CA SER A 51 -1.62 1.22 -7.96
C SER A 51 -0.90 1.99 -6.85
N ALA A 52 0.37 2.30 -7.03
CA ALA A 52 1.18 3.04 -6.06
C ALA A 52 0.54 4.37 -5.65
N GLY A 53 -0.08 5.07 -6.61
CA GLY A 53 -0.85 6.29 -6.33
C GLY A 53 -2.05 6.03 -5.41
N SER A 54 -2.86 5.00 -5.71
CA SER A 54 -4.01 4.62 -4.87
C SER A 54 -3.59 4.13 -3.48
N PHE A 55 -2.48 3.42 -3.38
CA PHE A 55 -1.93 2.99 -2.09
C PHE A 55 -1.48 4.19 -1.26
N ARG A 56 -0.75 5.13 -1.88
CA ARG A 56 -0.31 6.38 -1.25
C ARG A 56 -1.48 7.20 -0.70
N SER A 57 -2.57 7.34 -1.44
CA SER A 57 -3.76 8.07 -0.97
C SER A 57 -4.45 7.43 0.24
N LYS A 58 -4.20 6.14 0.48
CA LYS A 58 -4.71 5.40 1.63
C LYS A 58 -3.76 5.42 2.82
N LEU A 59 -2.50 5.82 2.67
CA LEU A 59 -1.59 5.95 3.79
C LEU A 59 -2.17 6.95 4.80
N VAL A 60 -2.05 6.61 6.07
CA VAL A 60 -2.30 7.55 7.16
C VAL A 60 -1.01 8.35 7.32
N SER A 61 -1.11 9.66 7.17
CA SER A 61 0.04 10.57 7.30
C SER A 61 0.49 10.69 8.74
#